data_AF-A0A496QYM5-F1
#
_entry.id   AF-A0A496QYM5-F1
#
_cell.length_a   1.000
_cell.length_b   1.000
_cell.length_c   1.000
_cell.angle_alpha   90.00
_cell.angle_beta   90.00
_cell.angle_gamma   90.00
#
_symmetry.space_group_name_H-M   'P 1'
#
loop_
_entity.id
_entity.type
_entity.pdbx_description
1 polymer ?
#
loop_
_entity_poly.entity_id
_entity_poly.type
_entity_poly.pdbx_seq_one_letter_code
_entity_poly.pdbx_strand_id
1 'polypeptide(L)' 'MKSVVSGDSGPFAGAKPGQIYIDMSTQLPETAIWQATEYEKAGASFLDAPVH' A
#
# COMPACT_ATOMS: atom_id res chain seq x y z
N MET A 1 -9.34 -2.64 5.45
CA MET A 1 -8.12 -2.19 4.76
C MET A 1 -8.40 -1.28 3.57
N LYS A 2 -9.06 -1.77 2.50
CA LYS A 2 -9.28 -1.00 1.26
C LYS A 2 -9.72 0.46 1.46
N SER A 3 -10.78 0.71 2.23
CA SER A 3 -11.30 2.07 2.48
C SER A 3 -10.35 3.00 3.23
N VAL A 4 -9.41 2.46 4.01
CA VAL A 4 -8.42 3.25 4.77
C VAL A 4 -7.31 3.74 3.84
N VAL A 5 -6.85 2.87 2.94
CA VAL A 5 -5.76 3.21 2.03
C VAL A 5 -6.22 4.03 0.82
N SER A 6 -7.45 3.81 0.35
CA SER A 6 -8.02 4.44 -0.84
C SER A 6 -8.89 5.67 -0.55
N GLY A 7 -9.01 6.11 0.71
CA GLY A 7 -9.75 7.32 1.03
C GLY A 7 -9.08 8.57 0.44
N ASP A 8 -9.83 9.67 0.34
CA ASP A 8 -9.34 10.93 -0.25
C ASP A 8 -8.10 11.51 0.45
N SER A 9 -7.92 11.20 1.73
CA SER A 9 -6.73 11.52 2.53
C SER A 9 -5.89 10.28 2.87
N GLY A 10 -6.10 9.18 2.16
CA GLY A 10 -5.44 7.90 2.39
C GLY A 10 -4.02 7.86 1.81
N PRO A 11 -3.20 6.88 2.26
CA PRO A 11 -1.85 6.63 1.76
C PRO A 11 -1.67 6.70 0.24
N PHE A 12 -2.63 6.21 -0.56
CA PHE A 12 -2.55 6.30 -2.02
C PHE A 12 -2.61 7.73 -2.55
N ALA A 13 -3.44 8.59 -1.95
CA ALA A 13 -3.56 9.99 -2.36
C ALA A 13 -2.25 10.78 -2.11
N GLY A 14 -1.43 10.32 -1.16
CA GLY A 14 -0.15 10.94 -0.82
C GLY A 14 1.07 10.29 -1.48
N ALA A 15 0.91 9.21 -2.24
CA ALA A 15 2.02 8.44 -2.80
C ALA A 15 2.78 9.23 -3.88
N LYS A 16 4.11 9.22 -3.78
CA LYS A 16 5.01 9.92 -4.70
C LYS A 16 6.08 8.97 -5.26
N PRO A 17 6.61 9.27 -6.47
CA PRO A 17 7.71 8.50 -7.03
C PRO A 17 8.90 8.35 -6.09
N GLY A 18 9.42 7.13 -5.96
CA GLY A 18 10.58 6.82 -5.13
C GLY A 18 10.31 6.62 -3.64
N GLN A 19 9.08 6.76 -3.16
CA GLN A 19 8.70 6.39 -1.79
C GLN A 19 8.52 4.88 -1.65
N ILE A 20 8.69 4.37 -0.42
CA ILE A 20 8.44 2.97 -0.07
C ILE A 20 7.36 2.93 1.02
N TYR A 21 6.31 2.17 0.77
CA TYR A 21 5.24 1.88 1.72
C TYR A 21 5.42 0.48 2.28
N ILE A 22 5.46 0.37 3.60
CA ILE A 22 5.63 -0.91 4.29
C ILE A 22 4.35 -1.20 5.06
N ASP A 23 3.72 -2.34 4.74
CA ASP A 23 2.56 -2.82 5.48
C ASP A 23 2.99 -3.95 6.42
N MET A 24 2.80 -3.72 7.71
CA MET A 24 3.13 -4.67 8.76
C MET A 24 1.90 -5.35 9.35
N SER A 25 0.72 -5.06 8.82
CA SER A 25 -0.52 -5.65 9.29
C SER A 25 -0.67 -7.10 8.80
N THR A 26 -1.40 -7.91 9.57
CA THR A 26 -1.86 -9.21 9.06
C THR A 26 -3.02 -8.97 8.11
N GLN A 27 -2.82 -9.27 6.84
CA GLN A 27 -3.82 -9.11 5.78
C GLN A 27 -3.88 -10.33 4.85
N LEU A 28 -4.88 -10.35 3.97
CA LEU A 28 -4.96 -11.35 2.92
C LEU A 28 -3.90 -11.06 1.85
N PRO A 29 -3.24 -12.09 1.27
CA PRO A 29 -2.24 -11.90 0.20
C PRO A 29 -2.77 -11.11 -1.00
N GLU A 30 -4.03 -11.31 -1.38
CA GLU A 30 -4.69 -10.58 -2.47
C GLU A 30 -4.75 -9.07 -2.20
N THR A 31 -4.85 -8.67 -0.93
CA THR A 31 -4.85 -7.26 -0.55
C THR A 31 -3.46 -6.65 -0.71
N ALA A 32 -2.41 -7.36 -0.31
CA ALA A 32 -1.03 -6.92 -0.50
C ALA A 32 -0.67 -6.75 -1.98
N ILE A 33 -1.06 -7.70 -2.83
CA ILE A 33 -0.84 -7.62 -4.29
C ILE A 33 -1.56 -6.40 -4.88
N TRP A 34 -2.82 -6.19 -4.51
CA TRP A 34 -3.56 -5.02 -4.97
C TRP A 34 -2.91 -3.71 -4.51
N GLN A 35 -2.47 -3.61 -3.25
CA GLN A 35 -1.76 -2.43 -2.75
C GLN A 35 -0.48 -2.15 -3.54
N ALA A 36 0.32 -3.20 -3.82
CA ALA A 36 1.53 -3.07 -4.62
C ALA A 36 1.25 -2.49 -6.01
N THR A 37 0.22 -2.98 -6.70
CA THR A 37 -0.20 -2.47 -8.02
C THR A 37 -0.65 -1.00 -7.95
N GLU A 38 -1.35 -0.59 -6.90
CA GLU A 38 -1.77 0.81 -6.75
C GLU A 38 -0.59 1.75 -6.46
N TYR A 39 0.36 1.34 -5.61
CA TYR A 39 1.56 2.15 -5.34
C TYR A 39 2.47 2.27 -6.57
N GLU A 40 2.60 1.21 -7.37
CA GLU A 40 3.39 1.22 -8.60
C GLU A 40 2.87 2.25 -9.61
N LYS A 41 1.55 2.43 -9.74
CA LYS A 41 0.94 3.46 -10.59
C LYS A 41 1.37 4.89 -10.20
N ALA A 42 1.66 5.11 -8.92
CA ALA A 42 2.16 6.38 -8.39
C ALA A 42 3.69 6.49 -8.42
N GLY A 43 4.39 5.49 -8.96
CA GLY A 43 5.85 5.40 -8.97
C GLY A 43 6.47 5.07 -7.60
N ALA A 44 5.65 4.64 -6.64
CA ALA A 44 6.09 4.23 -5.32
C ALA A 44 6.28 2.70 -5.25
N SER A 45 7.05 2.22 -4.29
CA SER A 45 7.24 0.79 -4.01
C SER A 45 6.43 0.37 -2.78
N PHE A 46 6.10 -0.93 -2.71
CA PHE A 46 5.35 -1.51 -1.60
C PHE A 46 6.06 -2.77 -1.07
N LEU A 47 6.08 -2.93 0.25
CA LEU A 47 6.62 -4.10 0.96
C LEU A 47 5.59 -4.63 1.95
N ASP A 48 5.15 -5.87 1.74
CA ASP A 48 4.34 -6.62 2.70
C ASP A 48 5.27 -7.35 3.69
N ALA A 49 5.21 -7.00 4.96
CA ALA A 49 6.09 -7.47 6.02
C ALA A 49 5.32 -7.65 7.35
N PRO A 50 4.36 -8.58 7.42
CA PRO A 50 3.54 -8.78 8.62
C PRO A 50 4.41 -9.18 9.82
N VAL A 51 4.07 -8.65 10.99
CA VAL A 51 4.69 -9.05 12.26
C VAL A 51 3.86 -10.15 12.95
N HIS A 52 4.54 -11.04 13.68
CA HIS A 52 3.95 -12.14 14.45
C HIS A 52 4.16 -11.94 15.95
#